data_AF-A0A3C0GBX8-F1
#
_entry.id   AF-A0A3C0GBX8-F1
#
_cell.length_a   1.000
_cell.length_b   1.000
_cell.length_c   1.000
_cell.angle_alpha   90.00
_cell.angle_beta   90.00
_cell.angle_gamma   90.00
#
_symmetry.space_group_name_H-M   'P 1'
#
loop_
_entity.id
_entity.type
_entity.pdbx_description
1 polymer ?
#
loop_
_entity_poly.entity_id
_entity_poly.type
_entity_poly.pdbx_seq_one_letter_code
_entity_poly.pdbx_strand_id
1 'polypeptide(L)'
;YINATNYFGGNVVDICSTDWSAGVAQAADQIVPYEWIDLTHVPLDPNWIYVYIDGILNRDWTYDATLNRVEFTVIPAGNSLVEVVYNY
;
A
#
# COMPACT_ATOMS: atom_id res chain seq x y z
N TYR A 1 -32.80 -13.13 -15.15
CA TYR A 1 -31.94 -11.98 -14.83
C TYR A 1 -30.45 -12.34 -14.88
N ILE A 2 -30.02 -13.21 -15.82
CA ILE A 2 -28.66 -13.81 -15.82
C ILE A 2 -27.72 -13.21 -16.88
N ASN A 3 -28.12 -12.10 -17.50
CA ASN A 3 -27.48 -11.60 -18.71
C ASN A 3 -26.49 -10.44 -18.49
N ALA A 4 -25.93 -10.29 -17.28
CA ALA A 4 -24.98 -9.22 -16.96
C ALA A 4 -23.62 -9.70 -16.42
N THR A 5 -23.36 -11.00 -16.36
CA THR A 5 -22.11 -11.53 -15.77
C THR A 5 -21.05 -11.92 -16.81
N ASN A 6 -21.41 -12.06 -18.09
CA ASN A 6 -20.46 -12.51 -19.12
C ASN A 6 -19.56 -11.41 -19.74
N TYR A 7 -19.65 -10.16 -19.29
CA TYR A 7 -18.87 -9.07 -19.92
C TYR A 7 -17.48 -8.81 -19.29
N PHE A 8 -17.22 -9.25 -18.04
CA PHE A 8 -15.99 -8.91 -17.33
C PHE A 8 -15.07 -10.09 -16.98
N GLY A 9 -15.28 -11.28 -17.53
CA GLY A 9 -14.41 -12.44 -17.28
C GLY A 9 -14.29 -12.84 -15.80
N GLY A 10 -15.31 -12.50 -14.99
CA GLY A 10 -15.36 -12.85 -13.58
C GLY A 10 -15.79 -14.30 -13.38
N ASN A 11 -15.09 -15.02 -12.52
CA ASN A 11 -15.50 -16.34 -12.07
C ASN A 11 -16.87 -16.26 -11.38
N VAL A 12 -17.81 -17.11 -11.81
CA VAL A 12 -19.10 -17.29 -11.17
C VAL A 12 -18.86 -18.05 -9.86
N VAL A 13 -18.79 -17.32 -8.75
CA VAL A 13 -18.74 -17.91 -7.41
C VAL A 13 -20.17 -18.19 -6.96
N ASP A 14 -20.49 -19.47 -6.81
CA ASP A 14 -21.77 -19.95 -6.28
C ASP A 14 -21.82 -19.68 -4.76
N ILE A 15 -22.72 -18.78 -4.34
CA ILE A 15 -22.95 -18.37 -2.94
C ILE A 15 -23.40 -19.55 -2.05
N CYS A 16 -23.83 -20.66 -2.64
CA CYS A 16 -24.29 -21.84 -1.90
C CYS A 16 -23.16 -22.85 -1.60
N SER A 17 -21.92 -22.62 -2.06
CA SER A 17 -20.78 -23.47 -1.73
C SER A 17 -20.34 -23.23 -0.28
N THR A 18 -20.18 -24.28 0.51
CA THR A 18 -19.61 -24.22 1.87
C THR A 18 -18.10 -23.95 1.87
N ASP A 19 -17.49 -23.90 0.68
CA ASP A 19 -16.05 -23.76 0.50
C ASP A 19 -15.72 -22.38 -0.08
N TRP A 20 -15.81 -21.37 0.79
CA TRP A 20 -15.39 -19.99 0.50
C TRP A 20 -13.87 -19.84 0.56
N SER A 21 -13.14 -20.91 0.91
CA SER A 21 -11.70 -20.84 1.15
C SER A 21 -10.91 -20.42 -0.10
N ALA A 22 -11.33 -20.90 -1.27
CA ALA A 22 -10.69 -20.56 -2.54
C ALA A 22 -10.91 -19.09 -2.96
N GLY A 23 -12.11 -18.55 -2.71
CA GLY A 23 -12.42 -17.14 -3.02
C GLY A 23 -11.73 -16.15 -2.08
N VAL A 24 -11.62 -16.51 -0.80
CA VAL A 24 -10.89 -15.72 0.20
C VAL A 24 -9.37 -15.77 -0.04
N ALA A 25 -8.82 -16.92 -0.47
CA ALA A 25 -7.41 -17.05 -0.81
C ALA A 25 -7.01 -16.19 -2.02
N GLN A 26 -7.85 -16.12 -3.07
CA GLN A 26 -7.59 -15.22 -4.21
C GLN A 26 -7.68 -13.73 -3.86
N ALA A 27 -8.52 -13.35 -2.89
CA ALA A 27 -8.60 -11.97 -2.42
C ALA A 27 -7.44 -11.58 -1.48
N ALA A 28 -6.84 -12.56 -0.80
CA ALA A 28 -5.70 -12.34 0.10
C ALA A 28 -4.36 -12.15 -0.63
N ASP A 29 -4.27 -12.51 -1.91
CA ASP A 29 -3.10 -12.23 -2.79
C ASP A 29 -3.04 -10.74 -3.21
N GLN A 30 -3.94 -9.91 -2.68
CA GLN A 30 -3.91 -8.47 -2.84
C GLN A 30 -2.63 -7.93 -2.19
N ILE A 31 -1.77 -7.32 -3.02
CA ILE A 31 -0.53 -6.66 -2.62
C ILE A 31 -0.81 -5.83 -1.36
N VAL A 32 -0.21 -6.24 -0.23
CA VAL A 32 -0.36 -5.52 1.03
C VAL A 32 0.30 -4.15 0.83
N PRO A 33 -0.48 -3.06 0.92
CA PRO A 33 0.10 -1.74 0.78
C PRO A 33 1.07 -1.45 1.91
N TYR A 34 2.19 -0.80 1.59
CA TYR A 34 3.09 -0.27 2.61
C TYR A 34 2.52 1.04 3.15
N GLU A 35 2.10 1.01 4.42
CA GLU A 35 1.54 2.17 5.13
C GLU A 35 2.62 3.01 5.83
N TRP A 36 3.81 2.45 6.04
CA TRP A 36 4.97 3.15 6.61
C TRP A 36 6.30 2.60 6.11
N ILE A 37 7.35 3.38 6.31
CA ILE A 37 8.75 3.01 6.08
C ILE A 37 9.55 3.34 7.34
N ASP A 38 10.15 2.32 7.97
CA ASP A 38 11.07 2.50 9.09
C ASP A 38 12.41 3.07 8.59
N LEU A 39 12.92 4.10 9.26
CA LEU A 39 14.20 4.71 8.94
C LEU A 39 15.33 3.94 9.61
N THR A 40 16.44 3.75 8.88
CA THR A 40 17.62 3.04 9.40
C THR A 40 18.43 3.87 10.40
N HIS A 41 18.37 5.20 10.30
CA HIS A 41 19.00 6.13 11.23
C HIS A 41 17.98 7.18 11.68
N VAL A 42 18.28 7.85 12.80
CA VAL A 42 17.46 8.97 13.29
C VAL A 42 17.85 10.23 12.51
N PRO A 43 16.91 10.90 11.83
CA PRO A 43 17.18 12.15 11.12
C PRO A 43 17.72 13.24 12.05
N LEU A 44 18.75 13.96 11.62
CA LEU A 44 19.30 15.11 12.36
C LEU A 44 18.31 16.28 12.43
N ASP A 45 17.56 16.50 11.34
CA ASP A 45 16.48 17.48 11.28
C ASP A 45 15.26 16.87 10.57
N PRO A 46 14.11 16.69 11.24
CA PRO A 46 12.89 16.19 10.61
C PRO A 46 12.41 17.03 9.41
N ASN A 47 12.77 18.31 9.33
CA ASN A 47 12.44 19.16 8.18
C ASN A 47 13.26 18.82 6.92
N TRP A 48 14.30 17.99 7.06
CA TRP A 48 15.16 17.53 5.97
C TRP A 48 14.82 16.11 5.49
N ILE A 49 13.60 15.65 5.78
CA ILE A 49 13.07 14.40 5.23
C ILE A 49 12.28 14.73 3.95
N TYR A 50 12.64 14.06 2.85
CA TYR A 50 11.98 14.17 1.56
C TYR A 50 11.56 12.79 1.09
N VAL A 51 10.29 12.65 0.70
CA VAL A 51 9.74 11.40 0.18
C VAL A 51 9.42 11.59 -1.28
N TYR A 52 9.88 10.68 -2.12
CA TYR A 52 9.57 10.62 -3.54
C TYR A 52 8.77 9.36 -3.84
N ILE A 53 7.73 9.51 -4.65
CA ILE A 53 6.97 8.40 -5.22
C ILE A 53 7.19 8.46 -6.73
N ASP A 54 7.81 7.42 -7.29
CA ASP A 54 8.17 7.34 -8.70
C ASP A 54 8.96 8.57 -9.18
N GLY A 55 9.88 9.06 -8.34
CA GLY A 55 10.72 10.23 -8.59
C GLY A 55 10.03 11.60 -8.40
N ILE A 56 8.75 11.62 -8.03
CA ILE A 56 7.99 12.85 -7.79
C ILE A 56 7.92 13.13 -6.29
N LEU A 57 8.22 14.37 -5.89
CA LEU A 57 8.15 14.78 -4.48
C LEU A 57 6.72 14.63 -3.96
N ASN A 58 6.57 13.81 -2.91
CA ASN A 58 5.32 13.58 -2.21
C ASN A 58 5.28 14.31 -0.87
N ARG A 59 4.08 14.77 -0.48
CA ARG A 59 3.81 15.44 0.81
C ARG A 59 2.77 14.72 1.66
N ASP A 60 2.20 13.62 1.16
CA ASP A 60 1.17 12.85 1.85
C ASP A 60 1.79 11.84 2.83
N TRP A 61 2.52 12.36 3.81
CA TRP A 61 3.19 11.58 4.85
C TRP A 61 3.49 12.42 6.10
N THR A 62 3.75 11.73 7.20
CA THR A 62 4.20 12.32 8.47
C THR A 62 5.37 11.52 9.05
N TYR A 63 6.26 12.17 9.79
CA TYR A 63 7.35 11.49 10.50
C TYR A 63 6.98 11.26 11.97
N ASP A 64 7.05 10.01 12.42
CA ASP A 64 6.95 9.64 13.82
C ASP A 64 8.35 9.45 14.41
N ALA A 65 8.77 10.39 15.25
CA ALA A 65 10.05 10.36 15.93
C ALA A 65 10.15 9.29 17.03
N THR A 66 9.02 8.83 17.57
CA THR A 66 8.97 7.79 18.61
C THR A 66 9.34 6.43 18.03
N LEU A 67 8.87 6.17 16.82
CA LEU A 67 9.06 4.90 16.11
C LEU A 67 10.15 5.00 15.01
N ASN A 68 10.69 6.19 14.78
CA ASN A 68 11.68 6.49 13.74
C ASN A 68 11.22 6.03 12.35
N ARG A 69 10.02 6.43 11.94
CA ARG A 69 9.41 6.00 10.68
C ARG A 69 8.63 7.09 9.98
N VAL A 70 8.53 6.96 8.66
CA VAL A 70 7.65 7.77 7.82
C VAL A 70 6.35 7.02 7.63
N GLU A 71 5.24 7.61 8.05
CA GLU A 71 3.88 7.08 7.89
C GLU A 71 3.17 7.79 6.74
N PHE A 72 2.55 7.04 5.83
CA PHE A 72 1.82 7.62 4.71
C PHE A 72 0.41 8.02 5.12
N THR A 73 0.02 9.27 4.85
CA THR A 73 -1.37 9.70 5.04
C THR A 73 -2.25 9.27 3.85
N VAL A 74 -1.62 9.06 2.69
CA VAL A 74 -2.24 8.46 1.50
C VAL A 74 -1.33 7.32 1.04
N ILE A 75 -1.88 6.12 1.02
CA ILE A 75 -1.15 4.89 0.66
C ILE A 75 -0.68 4.98 -0.81
N PRO A 76 0.63 4.81 -1.08
CA PRO A 76 1.15 4.71 -2.45
C PRO A 76 0.59 3.49 -3.19
N ALA A 77 0.52 3.55 -4.53
CA ALA A 77 0.09 2.40 -5.31
C ALA A 77 1.05 1.21 -5.11
N GLY A 78 0.51 -0.02 -5.10
CA GLY A 78 1.28 -1.26 -4.82
C GLY A 78 2.39 -1.63 -5.80
N ASN A 79 2.67 -0.77 -6.79
CA ASN A 79 3.77 -0.93 -7.75
C ASN A 79 4.56 0.38 -7.95
N SER A 80 4.44 1.32 -7.02
CA SER A 80 5.22 2.56 -7.03
C SER A 80 6.53 2.39 -6.27
N LEU A 81 7.59 3.01 -6.77
CA LEU A 81 8.87 3.11 -6.07
C LEU A 81 8.79 4.25 -5.05
N VAL A 82 9.06 3.96 -3.78
CA VAL A 82 9.12 4.97 -2.73
C VAL A 82 10.54 5.15 -2.24
N GLU A 83 11.02 6.38 -2.26
CA GLU A 83 12.36 6.76 -1.84
C GLU A 83 12.27 7.81 -0.73
N VAL A 84 12.94 7.55 0.40
CA VAL A 84 13.00 8.48 1.54
C VAL A 84 14.43 8.97 1.70
N VAL A 85 14.62 10.28 1.57
CA VAL A 85 15.92 10.95 1.64
C VAL A 85 15.96 11.83 2.89
N TYR A 86 16.96 11.65 3.74
CA TYR A 86 17.13 12.40 4.99
C TYR A 86 18.60 12.50 5.38
N ASN A 87 18.92 13.46 6.26
CA ASN A 87 20.24 13.65 6.84
C ASN A 87 20.37 12.87 8.15
N TYR A 88 21.51 12.19 8.37
CA TYR A 88 21.81 11.46 9.59
C TYR A 88 23.30 11.55 9.96
#